data_AF-A0A957IM97-F1
#
_entry.id   AF-A0A957IM97-F1
#
_cell.length_a   1.000
_cell.length_b   1.000
_cell.length_c   1.000
_cell.angle_alpha   90.00
_cell.angle_beta   90.00
_cell.angle_gamma   90.00
#
_symmetry.space_group_name_H-M   'P 1'
#
loop_
_entity.id
_entity.type
_entity.pdbx_description
1 polymer ?
#
loop_
_entity_poly.entity_id
_entity_poly.type
_entity_poly.pdbx_seq_one_letter_code
_entity_poly.pdbx_strand_id
1 'polypeptide(L)'
;MSAIPHDHPFIHKPHRTVLALSVPVFLSLVAEPLTGLIDTAFVARLGAVALAALGVGTIALSSVFWIFNFLAIGTQTEVAQASGSSAEERAARINGLALAMSGLFGLLVIVVGWPAAPWAATALGATGDIHTQALLYMRIRLFGAPAIIAS
;
A
#
# COMPACT_ATOMS: atom_id res chain seq x y z
N MET A 1 16.07 -4.74 -40.33
CA MET A 1 17.25 -4.36 -39.53
C MET A 1 17.47 -2.85 -39.73
N SER A 2 16.77 -2.00 -39.00
CA SER A 2 16.91 -0.54 -39.14
C SER A 2 16.83 0.19 -37.80
N ALA A 3 17.96 0.80 -37.46
CA ALA A 3 18.21 1.99 -36.65
C ALA A 3 17.09 2.50 -35.72
N ILE A 4 17.33 2.35 -34.42
CA ILE A 4 16.85 3.31 -33.41
C ILE A 4 18.09 3.86 -32.69
N PRO A 5 18.59 5.05 -33.02
CA PRO A 5 19.35 5.86 -32.08
C PRO A 5 18.38 6.88 -31.50
N HIS A 6 17.55 6.46 -30.54
CA HIS A 6 16.98 7.42 -29.61
C HIS A 6 18.13 7.81 -28.70
N ASP A 7 18.53 9.07 -28.82
CA ASP A 7 19.60 9.70 -28.06
C ASP A 7 19.21 9.73 -26.57
N HIS A 8 19.34 8.59 -25.90
CA HIS A 8 18.80 8.41 -24.57
C HIS A 8 19.74 9.09 -23.56
N PRO A 9 19.24 9.98 -22.68
CA PRO A 9 20.08 10.73 -21.72
C PRO A 9 20.90 9.87 -20.74
N PHE A 10 20.71 8.55 -20.73
CA PHE A 10 21.57 7.60 -20.02
C PHE A 10 22.96 7.42 -20.68
N ILE A 11 23.11 7.73 -21.97
CA ILE A 11 24.36 7.52 -22.72
C ILE A 11 25.32 8.69 -22.52
N HIS A 12 24.81 9.93 -22.46
CA HIS A 12 25.65 11.14 -22.39
C HIS A 12 26.01 11.58 -20.97
N LYS A 13 25.10 11.42 -19.99
CA LYS A 13 25.31 11.83 -18.58
C LYS A 13 24.66 10.86 -17.59
N PRO A 14 25.10 9.59 -17.54
CA PRO A 14 24.49 8.56 -16.70
C PRO A 14 24.39 8.99 -15.23
N HIS A 15 25.41 9.65 -14.69
CA HIS A 15 25.44 10.12 -13.30
C HIS A 15 24.36 11.17 -12.98
N ARG A 16 24.10 12.15 -13.86
CA ARG A 16 23.04 13.15 -13.64
C ARG A 16 21.65 12.57 -13.82
N THR A 17 21.46 11.68 -14.79
CA THR A 17 20.18 11.00 -15.04
C THR A 17 19.83 10.06 -13.87
N VAL A 18 20.82 9.30 -13.39
CA VAL A 18 20.65 8.46 -12.19
C VAL A 18 20.36 9.32 -10.97
N LEU A 19 21.11 10.39 -10.69
CA LEU A 19 20.82 11.28 -9.55
C LEU A 19 19.42 11.91 -9.65
N ALA A 20 19.01 12.39 -10.83
CA ALA A 20 17.71 13.03 -11.03
C ALA A 20 16.53 12.07 -10.80
N LEU A 21 16.71 10.76 -11.08
CA LEU A 21 15.69 9.74 -10.84
C LEU A 21 15.77 9.17 -9.42
N SER A 22 16.98 8.94 -8.90
CA SER A 22 17.20 8.33 -7.59
C SER A 22 16.80 9.23 -6.44
N VAL A 23 16.99 10.56 -6.55
CA VAL A 23 16.58 11.50 -5.48
C VAL A 23 15.08 11.45 -5.18
N PRO A 24 14.16 11.59 -6.15
CA PRO A 24 12.72 11.51 -5.87
C PRO A 24 12.30 10.11 -5.42
N VAL A 25 12.91 9.04 -5.97
CA VAL A 25 12.64 7.67 -5.52
C VAL A 25 13.08 7.46 -4.07
N PHE A 26 14.27 7.93 -3.71
CA PHE A 26 14.78 7.85 -2.34
C PHE A 26 13.93 8.64 -1.35
N LEU A 27 13.53 9.86 -1.71
CA LEU A 27 12.63 10.66 -0.89
C LEU A 27 11.29 9.94 -0.67
N SER A 28 10.75 9.30 -1.70
CA SER A 28 9.51 8.52 -1.61
C SER A 28 9.67 7.31 -0.68
N LEU A 29 10.80 6.59 -0.78
CA LEU A 29 11.13 5.45 0.07
C LEU A 29 11.33 5.84 1.55
N VAL A 30 11.85 7.04 1.82
CA VAL A 30 12.06 7.53 3.20
C VAL A 30 10.79 8.17 3.77
N ALA A 31 9.93 8.75 2.94
CA ALA A 31 8.69 9.40 3.38
C ALA A 31 7.72 8.41 4.05
N GLU A 32 7.61 7.19 3.53
CA GLU A 32 6.73 6.15 4.08
C GLU A 32 7.05 5.78 5.55
N PRO A 33 8.28 5.38 5.92
CA PRO A 33 8.62 5.07 7.31
C PRO A 33 8.59 6.31 8.21
N LEU A 34 8.95 7.50 7.70
CA LEU A 34 8.86 8.74 8.47
C LEU A 34 7.41 9.07 8.84
N THR A 35 6.48 8.90 7.90
CA THR A 35 5.05 9.11 8.15
C THR A 35 4.56 8.14 9.23
N GLY A 36 4.92 6.86 9.12
CA GLY A 36 4.58 5.86 10.14
C GLY A 36 5.16 6.18 11.53
N LEU A 37 6.39 6.70 11.60
CA LEU A 37 7.01 7.11 12.85
C LEU A 37 6.29 8.30 13.49
N ILE A 38 5.93 9.30 12.69
CA ILE A 38 5.20 10.49 13.15
C ILE A 38 3.82 10.08 13.67
N ASP A 39 3.07 9.28 12.92
CA ASP A 39 1.74 8.79 13.35
C ASP A 39 1.83 8.02 14.66
N THR A 40 2.83 7.15 14.79
CA THR A 40 3.07 6.39 16.02
C THR A 40 3.41 7.32 17.20
N ALA A 41 4.23 8.35 16.98
CA ALA A 41 4.56 9.33 18.01
C ALA A 41 3.34 10.15 18.46
N PHE A 42 2.44 10.52 17.54
CA PHE A 42 1.18 11.18 17.88
C PHE A 42 0.28 10.28 18.74
N VAL A 43 0.14 9.01 18.36
CA VAL A 43 -0.69 8.06 19.12
C VAL A 43 -0.05 7.70 20.47
N ALA A 44 1.29 7.65 20.55
CA ALA A 44 1.99 7.41 21.81
C ALA A 44 1.67 8.48 22.88
N ARG A 45 1.39 9.72 22.47
CA ARG A 45 0.97 10.80 23.38
C ARG A 45 -0.43 10.58 24.00
N LEU A 46 -1.25 9.70 23.43
CA LEU A 46 -2.56 9.33 23.98
C LEU A 46 -2.48 8.29 25.11
N GLY A 47 -1.29 7.73 25.36
CA GLY A 47 -1.01 6.78 26.44
C GLY A 47 -0.70 5.36 25.96
N ALA A 48 -0.23 4.53 26.89
CA ALA A 48 0.25 3.17 26.60
C ALA A 48 -0.84 2.25 26.00
N VAL A 49 -2.10 2.40 26.44
CA VAL A 49 -3.24 1.63 25.94
C VAL A 49 -3.48 1.90 24.46
N ALA A 50 -3.46 3.17 24.06
CA ALA A 50 -3.66 3.58 22.67
C ALA A 50 -2.52 3.11 21.76
N LEU A 51 -1.28 3.17 22.25
CA LEU A 51 -0.11 2.67 21.51
C LEU A 51 -0.16 1.15 21.34
N ALA A 52 -0.54 0.40 22.39
CA ALA A 52 -0.71 -1.05 22.31
C ALA A 52 -1.84 -1.44 21.34
N ALA A 53 -2.97 -0.72 21.38
CA ALA A 53 -4.08 -0.90 20.46
C ALA A 53 -3.68 -0.63 19.01
N LEU A 54 -2.90 0.42 18.76
CA LEU A 54 -2.34 0.73 17.44
C LEU A 54 -1.44 -0.39 16.94
N GLY A 55 -0.58 -0.95 17.80
CA GLY A 55 0.31 -2.06 17.45
C GLY A 55 -0.48 -3.30 17.02
N VAL A 56 -1.47 -3.71 17.82
CA VAL A 56 -2.36 -4.84 17.50
C VAL A 56 -3.10 -4.60 16.18
N GLY A 57 -3.71 -3.43 16.03
CA GLY A 57 -4.45 -3.06 14.82
C GLY A 57 -3.58 -3.06 13.57
N THR A 58 -2.37 -2.51 13.69
CA THR A 58 -1.41 -2.42 12.58
C THR A 58 -0.90 -3.80 12.18
N ILE A 59 -0.51 -4.65 13.13
CA ILE A 59 -0.03 -6.01 12.83
C ILE A 59 -1.12 -6.81 12.11
N ALA A 60 -2.35 -6.78 12.62
CA ALA A 60 -3.46 -7.50 12.01
C ALA A 60 -3.74 -7.04 10.57
N LEU A 61 -3.89 -5.73 10.36
CA LEU A 61 -4.22 -5.19 9.05
C LEU A 61 -3.08 -5.32 8.05
N SER A 62 -1.84 -5.06 8.48
CA SER A 62 -0.66 -5.24 7.62
C SER A 62 -0.51 -6.68 7.18
N SER A 63 -0.80 -7.65 8.05
CA SER A 63 -0.76 -9.08 7.68
C SER A 63 -1.78 -9.41 6.58
N VAL A 64 -2.99 -8.85 6.67
CA VAL A 64 -4.02 -9.00 5.62
C VAL A 64 -3.56 -8.34 4.33
N PHE A 65 -3.06 -7.09 4.39
CA PHE A 65 -2.60 -6.37 3.21
C PHE A 65 -1.40 -7.04 2.52
N TRP A 66 -0.52 -7.70 3.27
CA TRP A 66 0.56 -8.51 2.71
C TRP A 66 0.05 -9.63 1.79
N ILE A 67 -1.08 -10.26 2.13
CA ILE A 67 -1.70 -11.29 1.28
C ILE A 67 -2.20 -10.67 -0.03
N PHE A 68 -2.65 -9.42 -0.06
CA PHE A 68 -3.13 -8.78 -1.28
C PHE A 68 -2.02 -8.09 -2.09
N ASN A 69 -0.81 -7.97 -1.55
CA ASN A 69 0.31 -7.30 -2.21
C ASN A 69 0.69 -7.99 -3.55
N PHE A 70 0.48 -9.31 -3.69
CA PHE A 70 0.71 -9.99 -4.97
C PHE A 70 -0.13 -9.39 -6.12
N LEU A 71 -1.34 -8.91 -5.82
CA LEU A 71 -2.22 -8.33 -6.82
C LEU A 71 -1.70 -6.96 -7.27
N ALA A 72 -1.19 -6.16 -6.34
CA ALA A 72 -0.56 -4.88 -6.63
C ALA A 72 0.66 -5.08 -7.54
N ILE A 73 1.56 -5.99 -7.18
CA ILE A 73 2.77 -6.29 -7.98
C ILE A 73 2.40 -6.87 -9.35
N GLY A 74 1.43 -7.79 -9.41
CA GLY A 74 0.95 -8.38 -10.66
C GLY A 74 0.37 -7.33 -11.61
N THR A 75 -0.44 -6.41 -11.08
CA THR A 75 -1.02 -5.30 -11.83
C THR A 75 0.06 -4.35 -12.35
N GLN A 76 1.00 -3.94 -11.50
CA GLN A 76 2.10 -3.06 -11.89
C GLN A 76 2.94 -3.68 -13.02
N THR A 77 3.17 -4.99 -12.96
CA THR A 77 3.91 -5.73 -14.00
C THR A 77 3.17 -5.72 -15.34
N GLU A 78 1.87 -6.01 -15.34
CA GLU A 78 1.03 -5.98 -16.53
C GLU A 78 0.91 -4.56 -17.13
N VAL A 79 0.77 -3.53 -16.30
CA VAL A 79 0.73 -2.13 -16.74
C VAL A 79 2.07 -1.69 -17.34
N ALA A 80 3.20 -2.09 -16.74
CA ALA A 80 4.54 -1.81 -17.25
C ALA A 80 4.76 -2.49 -18.62
N GLN A 81 4.33 -3.74 -18.78
CA GLN A 81 4.38 -4.47 -20.05
C GLN A 81 3.53 -3.79 -21.13
N ALA A 82 2.31 -3.36 -20.79
CA ALA A 82 1.41 -2.71 -21.72
C ALA A 82 1.93 -1.34 -22.17
N SER A 83 2.45 -0.53 -21.24
CA SER A 83 3.02 0.80 -21.51
C SER A 83 4.24 0.73 -22.45
N GLY A 84 5.05 -0.33 -22.38
CA GLY A 84 6.20 -0.52 -23.27
C GLY A 84 5.86 -0.89 -24.73
N SER A 85 4.61 -1.31 -25.00
CA SER A 85 4.19 -1.84 -26.30
C SER A 85 3.48 -0.85 -27.23
N SER A 86 3.38 0.44 -26.87
CA SER A 86 2.63 1.49 -27.61
C SER A 86 1.14 1.19 -27.83
N ALA A 87 0.57 0.24 -27.07
CA ALA A 87 -0.84 -0.14 -27.13
C ALA A 87 -1.65 0.58 -26.03
N GLU A 88 -1.88 1.88 -26.19
CA GLU A 88 -2.58 2.73 -25.21
C GLU A 88 -3.97 2.18 -24.83
N GLU A 89 -4.73 1.64 -25.79
CA GLU A 89 -6.02 0.99 -25.52
C GLU A 89 -5.91 -0.24 -24.60
N ARG A 90 -4.84 -1.03 -24.77
CA ARG A 90 -4.59 -2.21 -23.92
C ARG A 90 -4.20 -1.78 -22.52
N ALA A 91 -3.37 -0.75 -22.39
CA ALA A 91 -2.99 -0.17 -21.10
C ALA A 91 -4.21 0.40 -20.35
N ALA A 92 -5.08 1.15 -21.03
CA ALA A 92 -6.31 1.69 -20.45
C ALA A 92 -7.26 0.58 -19.96
N ARG A 93 -7.39 -0.51 -20.73
CA ARG A 93 -8.23 -1.66 -20.37
C ARG A 93 -7.68 -2.41 -19.15
N ILE A 94 -6.36 -2.61 -19.09
CA ILE A 94 -5.68 -3.24 -17.95
C ILE A 94 -5.85 -2.37 -16.70
N ASN A 95 -5.70 -1.05 -16.81
CA ASN A 95 -5.89 -0.13 -15.69
C ASN A 95 -7.35 -0.13 -15.20
N GLY A 96 -8.33 -0.17 -16.11
CA GLY A 96 -9.74 -0.30 -15.74
C GLY A 96 -10.06 -1.61 -15.02
N LEU A 97 -9.49 -2.73 -15.49
CA LEU A 97 -9.62 -4.03 -14.82
C LEU A 97 -8.95 -4.02 -13.45
N ALA A 98 -7.75 -3.44 -13.34
CA ALA A 98 -7.03 -3.27 -12.10
C ALA A 98 -7.85 -2.51 -11.06
N LEU A 99 -8.39 -1.33 -11.43
CA LEU A 99 -9.25 -0.54 -10.56
C LEU A 99 -10.49 -1.32 -10.11
N ALA A 100 -11.13 -2.05 -11.04
CA ALA A 100 -12.28 -2.89 -10.70
C ALA A 100 -11.92 -4.03 -9.74
N MET A 101 -10.77 -4.70 -9.95
CA MET A 101 -10.27 -5.73 -9.04
C MET A 101 -9.88 -5.16 -7.68
N SER A 102 -9.18 -4.04 -7.62
CA SER A 102 -8.83 -3.36 -6.37
C SER A 102 -10.08 -2.94 -5.59
N GLY A 103 -11.10 -2.44 -6.26
CA GLY A 103 -12.40 -2.16 -5.65
C GLY A 103 -13.08 -3.41 -5.09
N LEU A 104 -13.09 -4.51 -5.86
CA LEU A 104 -13.66 -5.79 -5.43
C LEU A 104 -12.93 -6.37 -4.21
N PHE A 105 -11.60 -6.40 -4.23
CA PHE A 105 -10.81 -6.91 -3.11
C PHE A 105 -10.86 -5.99 -1.90
N GLY A 106 -10.86 -4.67 -2.10
CA GLY A 106 -11.10 -3.70 -1.03
C GLY A 106 -12.45 -3.91 -0.35
N LEU A 107 -13.50 -4.14 -1.12
CA LEU A 107 -14.82 -4.48 -0.58
C LEU A 107 -14.79 -5.82 0.16
N LEU A 108 -14.14 -6.84 -0.39
CA LEU A 108 -14.01 -8.15 0.26
C LEU A 108 -13.27 -8.04 1.60
N VAL A 109 -12.19 -7.26 1.65
CA VAL A 109 -11.45 -6.98 2.89
C VAL A 109 -12.32 -6.26 3.90
N ILE A 110 -13.16 -5.30 3.49
CA ILE A 110 -14.11 -4.65 4.40
C ILE A 110 -15.14 -5.65 4.93
N VAL A 111 -15.78 -6.42 4.04
CA VAL A 111 -16.87 -7.34 4.38
C VAL A 111 -16.40 -8.49 5.28
N VAL A 112 -15.20 -9.02 5.04
CA VAL A 112 -14.61 -10.10 5.84
C VAL A 112 -13.89 -9.56 7.08
N GLY A 113 -13.14 -8.47 6.92
CA GLY A 113 -12.34 -7.87 7.99
C GLY A 113 -13.19 -7.25 9.09
N TRP A 114 -14.34 -6.65 8.77
CA TRP A 114 -15.22 -6.05 9.76
C TRP A 114 -15.75 -7.03 10.83
N PRO A 115 -16.32 -8.19 10.47
CA PRO A 115 -16.71 -9.22 11.45
C PRO A 115 -15.51 -9.98 12.04
N ALA A 116 -14.38 -10.06 11.33
CA ALA A 116 -13.18 -10.72 11.84
C ALA A 116 -12.35 -9.86 12.81
N ALA A 117 -12.53 -8.53 12.82
CA ALA A 117 -11.74 -7.59 13.63
C ALA A 117 -11.76 -7.91 15.15
N PRO A 118 -12.90 -8.23 15.80
CA PRO A 118 -12.91 -8.63 17.20
C PRO A 118 -12.05 -9.88 17.44
N TRP A 119 -12.21 -10.90 16.60
CA TRP A 119 -11.45 -12.14 16.73
C TRP A 119 -9.96 -11.90 16.53
N ALA A 120 -9.57 -11.13 15.51
CA ALA A 120 -8.18 -10.76 15.25
C ALA A 120 -7.55 -10.00 16.43
N ALA A 121 -8.29 -9.05 17.03
CA ALA A 121 -7.82 -8.32 18.20
C ALA A 121 -7.60 -9.25 19.40
N THR A 122 -8.53 -10.18 19.67
CA THR A 122 -8.37 -11.15 20.77
C THR A 122 -7.23 -12.16 20.52
N ALA A 123 -7.07 -12.62 19.28
CA ALA A 123 -6.01 -13.56 18.90
C ALA A 123 -4.60 -12.95 19.09
N LEU A 124 -4.48 -11.63 18.92
CA LEU A 124 -3.25 -10.87 19.17
C LEU A 124 -3.08 -10.44 20.63
N GLY A 125 -3.93 -10.92 21.55
CA GLY A 125 -3.80 -10.68 22.99
C GLY A 125 -4.36 -9.35 23.47
N ALA A 126 -5.18 -8.65 22.68
CA ALA A 126 -5.83 -7.43 23.13
C ALA A 126 -6.94 -7.75 24.15
N THR A 127 -6.83 -7.20 25.36
CA THR A 127 -7.79 -7.38 26.46
C THR A 127 -8.27 -6.03 27.00
N GLY A 128 -9.49 -5.97 27.55
CA GLY A 128 -10.04 -4.77 28.18
C GLY A 128 -10.05 -3.56 27.23
N ASP A 129 -9.53 -2.43 27.68
CA ASP A 129 -9.51 -1.17 26.92
C ASP A 129 -8.68 -1.25 25.63
N ILE A 130 -7.64 -2.10 25.61
CA ILE A 130 -6.82 -2.33 24.40
C ILE A 130 -7.67 -2.96 23.30
N HIS A 131 -8.55 -3.90 23.66
CA HIS A 131 -9.45 -4.55 22.69
C HIS A 131 -10.39 -3.52 22.05
N THR A 132 -11.05 -2.71 22.88
CA THR A 132 -12.00 -1.68 22.40
C THR A 132 -11.33 -0.67 21.48
N GLN A 133 -10.15 -0.17 21.85
CA GLN A 133 -9.42 0.80 21.02
C GLN A 133 -8.85 0.18 19.75
N ALA A 134 -8.37 -1.06 19.79
CA ALA A 134 -7.88 -1.77 18.61
C ALA A 134 -9.03 -2.01 17.60
N LEU A 135 -10.21 -2.38 18.09
CA LEU A 135 -11.41 -2.58 17.28
C LEU A 135 -11.85 -1.30 16.57
N LEU A 136 -11.83 -0.18 17.29
CA LEU A 136 -12.15 1.13 16.72
C LEU A 136 -11.15 1.48 15.60
N TYR A 137 -9.85 1.36 15.87
CA TYR A 137 -8.81 1.60 14.88
C TYR A 137 -8.95 0.70 13.64
N MET A 138 -9.13 -0.61 13.85
CA MET A 138 -9.29 -1.59 12.77
C MET A 138 -10.49 -1.26 11.89
N ARG A 139 -11.65 -0.97 12.49
CA ARG A 139 -12.87 -0.63 11.76
C ARG A 139 -12.74 0.65 10.96
N ILE A 140 -12.12 1.69 11.53
CA ILE A 140 -11.89 2.95 10.80
C ILE A 140 -10.93 2.70 9.64
N ARG A 141 -9.83 1.97 9.87
CA ARG A 141 -8.80 1.75 8.85
C ARG A 141 -9.24 0.79 7.74
N LEU A 142 -10.18 -0.12 8.00
CA LEU A 142 -10.79 -0.98 6.97
C LEU A 142 -11.44 -0.18 5.85
N PHE A 143 -12.07 0.96 6.14
CA PHE A 143 -12.64 1.83 5.09
C PHE A 143 -11.57 2.44 4.17
N GLY A 144 -10.32 2.52 4.61
CA GLY A 144 -9.19 2.92 3.78
C GLY A 144 -8.63 1.81 2.89
N ALA A 145 -9.01 0.55 3.11
CA ALA A 145 -8.48 -0.60 2.37
C ALA A 145 -8.63 -0.51 0.84
N PRO A 146 -9.78 -0.05 0.28
CA PRO A 146 -9.93 0.06 -1.18
C PRO A 146 -8.93 1.04 -1.80
N ALA A 147 -8.60 2.14 -1.11
CA ALA A 147 -7.63 3.11 -1.58
C ALA A 147 -6.19 2.56 -1.55
N ILE A 148 -5.85 1.77 -0.53
CA ILE A 148 -4.54 1.12 -0.39
C ILE A 148 -4.34 0.02 -1.43
N ILE A 149 -5.39 -0.69 -1.82
CA ILE A 149 -5.28 -1.77 -2.82
C ILE A 149 -5.28 -1.20 -4.26
N ALA A 150 -5.74 0.03 -4.45
CA ALA A 150 -5.76 0.70 -5.76
C ALA A 150 -4.48 1.51 -6.07
N SER A 151 -3.53 1.59 -5.14
CA SER A 151 -2.27 2.37 -5.29
C SER A 151 -1.20 1.66 -6.11
#